data_AF-A0A7W1V3L8-F1
#
_entry.id   AF-A0A7W1V3L8-F1
#
_cell.length_a   1.000
_cell.length_b   1.000
_cell.length_c   1.000
_cell.angle_alpha   90.00
_cell.angle_beta   90.00
_cell.angle_gamma   90.00
#
_symmetry.space_group_name_H-M   'P 1'
#
loop_
_entity.id
_entity.type
_entity.pdbx_description
1 polymer ?
#
loop_
_entity_poly.entity_id
_entity_poly.type
_entity_poly.pdbx_seq_one_letter_code
_entity_poly.pdbx_strand_id
1 'polypeptide(L)' 'MRPENTQIVVSLCRNGPLLVRGAALVKDETGREHQVTRPLVAICRCGKTSRAPWCDGTHKLIPTSKP' A
#
# COMPACT_ATOMS: atom_id res chain seq x y z
N MET A 1 12.77 -26.89 7.00
CA MET A 1 12.84 -25.63 7.77
C MET A 1 12.20 -24.54 6.93
N ARG A 2 11.03 -24.03 7.34
CA ARG A 2 10.43 -22.82 6.76
C ARG A 2 10.98 -21.66 7.60
N PRO A 3 11.52 -20.56 7.05
CA PRO A 3 11.92 -19.45 7.89
C PRO A 3 10.67 -18.94 8.63
N GLU A 4 10.67 -19.07 9.95
CA GLU A 4 9.52 -18.87 10.85
C GLU A 4 9.26 -17.40 11.20
N ASN A 5 9.63 -16.46 10.33
CA ASN A 5 9.37 -15.05 10.58
C ASN A 5 9.31 -14.23 9.27
N THR A 6 8.22 -14.33 8.51
CA THR A 6 7.96 -13.37 7.43
C THR A 6 7.55 -12.04 8.04
N GLN A 7 8.52 -11.21 8.42
CA GLN A 7 8.24 -9.87 8.93
C GLN A 7 7.61 -9.02 7.83
N ILE A 8 6.40 -8.54 8.09
CA ILE A 8 5.73 -7.53 7.27
C ILE A 8 6.16 -6.17 7.79
N VAL A 9 6.86 -5.41 6.95
CA VAL A 9 7.29 -4.05 7.30
C VAL A 9 6.36 -3.06 6.65
N VAL A 10 5.78 -2.19 7.47
CA VAL A 10 4.88 -1.12 7.03
C VAL A 10 5.56 0.22 7.33
N SER A 11 5.72 1.07 6.32
CA SER A 11 6.37 2.38 6.43
C SER A 11 5.47 3.49 5.90
N LEU A 12 5.33 4.55 6.68
CA LEU A 12 4.53 5.73 6.33
C LEU A 12 5.40 6.75 5.58
N CYS A 13 4.99 7.14 4.39
CA CYS A 13 5.58 8.30 3.71
C CYS A 13 4.80 9.57 4.08
N ARG A 14 5.52 10.65 4.45
CA ARG A 14 4.89 11.97 4.64
C ARG A 14 4.26 12.42 3.32
N ASN A 15 2.98 12.81 3.37
CA ASN A 15 2.18 13.19 2.20
C ASN A 15 2.21 12.15 1.06
N GLY A 16 2.41 10.89 1.41
CA GLY A 16 2.66 9.82 0.46
C GLY A 16 1.94 8.53 0.83
N PRO A 17 2.20 7.45 0.08
CA PRO A 17 1.55 6.18 0.31
C PRO A 17 2.06 5.48 1.56
N LEU A 18 1.35 4.41 1.93
CA LEU A 18 1.80 3.42 2.89
C LEU A 18 2.62 2.36 2.13
N LEU A 19 3.90 2.22 2.46
CA LEU A 19 4.76 1.21 1.87
C LEU A 19 4.65 -0.09 2.67
N VAL A 20 4.30 -1.19 2.01
CA VAL A 20 4.14 -2.51 2.62
C VAL A 20 5.11 -3.49 1.97
N ARG A 21 6.00 -4.07 2.77
CA ARG A 21 7.05 -4.98 2.31
C ARG A 21 6.83 -6.37 2.89
N GLY A 22 6.97 -7.39 2.05
CA GLY A 22 6.83 -8.81 2.44
C GLY A 22 5.40 -9.34 2.49
N ALA A 23 4.38 -8.52 2.17
CA ALA A 23 3.00 -8.99 2.15
C ALA A 23 2.73 -9.91 0.95
N ALA A 24 1.92 -10.95 1.17
CA ALA A 24 1.41 -11.83 0.11
C ALA A 24 0.03 -11.37 -0.42
N LEU A 25 -0.76 -10.73 0.44
CA LEU A 25 -2.07 -10.19 0.09
C LEU A 25 -2.35 -8.90 0.88
N VAL A 26 -3.19 -8.05 0.32
CA VAL A 26 -3.77 -6.87 0.99
C VAL A 26 -5.29 -7.00 0.91
N LYS A 27 -5.97 -6.89 2.05
CA LYS A 27 -7.44 -6.88 2.11
C LYS A 27 -7.92 -5.44 2.26
N ASP A 28 -8.88 -5.03 1.43
CA ASP A 28 -9.46 -3.69 1.50
C ASP A 28 -10.66 -3.61 2.46
N GLU A 29 -11.24 -2.40 2.60
CA GLU A 29 -12.39 -2.14 3.47
C GLU A 29 -13.66 -2.89 3.08
N THR A 30 -13.79 -3.28 1.81
CA THR A 30 -14.91 -4.09 1.31
C THR A 30 -14.71 -5.59 1.58
N GLY A 31 -13.54 -5.95 2.10
CA GLY A 31 -13.12 -7.32 2.33
C GLY A 31 -12.56 -8.02 1.10
N ARG A 32 -12.36 -7.31 -0.01
CA ARG A 32 -11.77 -7.87 -1.23
C ARG A 32 -10.26 -8.02 -1.05
N GLU A 33 -9.75 -9.17 -1.48
CA GLU A 33 -8.33 -9.51 -1.41
C GLU A 33 -7.61 -9.13 -2.70
N HIS A 34 -6.46 -8.47 -2.55
CA HIS A 34 -5.58 -8.06 -3.64
C HIS A 34 -4.25 -8.79 -3.47
N GLN A 35 -3.94 -9.69 -4.41
CA GLN A 35 -2.68 -10.42 -4.39
C GLN A 35 -1.49 -9.46 -4.60
N VAL A 36 -0.45 -9.66 -3.80
CA VAL A 36 0.80 -8.91 -3.90
C VAL A 36 1.81 -9.74 -4.66
N THR A 37 2.16 -9.29 -5.86
CA THR A 37 3.13 -9.97 -6.73
C THR A 37 4.54 -9.38 -6.63
N ARG A 38 4.72 -8.32 -5.83
CA ARG A 38 5.98 -7.58 -5.71
C ARG A 38 6.44 -7.57 -4.25
N PRO A 39 7.75 -7.66 -3.95
CA PRO A 39 8.24 -7.63 -2.57
C PRO A 39 7.87 -6.37 -1.79
N LEU A 40 7.58 -5.28 -2.50
CA LEU A 40 7.16 -4.00 -1.97
C LEU A 40 5.98 -3.47 -2.80
N VAL A 41 4.93 -3.06 -2.11
CA VAL A 41 3.78 -2.36 -2.70
C VAL A 41 3.52 -1.05 -1.97
N ALA A 42 2.89 -0.12 -2.67
CA ALA A 42 2.49 1.17 -2.14
C ALA A 42 0.97 1.22 -2.10
N ILE A 43 0.38 1.36 -0.92
CA ILE A 43 -1.05 1.51 -0.72
C ILE A 43 -1.40 3.00 -0.71
N CYS A 44 -2.44 3.35 -1.45
CA CYS A 44 -2.92 4.72 -1.56
C CYS A 44 -3.51 5.18 -0.23
N ARG A 45 -3.16 6.41 0.19
CA ARG A 45 -3.74 7.06 1.37
C ARG A 45 -4.49 8.36 1.04
N CYS A 46 -4.32 8.90 -0.18
CA CYS A 46 -4.98 10.15 -0.58
C CYS A 46 -6.40 9.94 -1.16
N GLY A 47 -6.82 8.70 -1.41
CA GLY A 47 -8.15 8.39 -1.96
C GLY A 47 -8.38 8.83 -3.41
N LYS A 48 -7.34 9.29 -4.13
CA LYS A 48 -7.44 9.76 -5.54
C LYS A 48 -6.84 8.82 -6.57
N THR A 49 -6.37 7.64 -6.16
CA THR A 49 -5.85 6.63 -7.08
C THR A 49 -6.95 6.12 -8.00
N SER A 50 -6.62 5.88 -9.26
CA SER A 50 -7.49 5.15 -10.20
C SER A 50 -7.28 3.63 -10.14
N ARG A 51 -6.37 3.17 -9.27
CA ARG A 51 -5.95 1.76 -9.15
C ARG A 51 -6.04 1.26 -7.72
N ALA A 52 -7.10 1.65 -7.01
CA ALA A 52 -7.32 1.25 -5.62
C ALA A 52 -7.15 -0.28 -5.45
N PRO A 53 -6.47 -0.74 -4.38
CA PRO A 53 -5.93 0.01 -3.24
C PRO A 53 -4.53 0.61 -3.48
N TRP A 54 -3.96 0.45 -4.68
CA TRP A 54 -2.57 0.79 -4.97
C TRP A 54 -2.36 2.28 -5.21
N CYS A 55 -1.21 2.80 -4.80
CA CYS A 55 -0.77 4.14 -5.16
C CYS A 55 -0.26 4.16 -6.60
N ASP A 56 -0.80 5.09 -7.40
CA ASP A 56 -0.42 5.33 -8.80
C ASP A 56 0.35 6.64 -9.01
N GLY A 57 0.67 7.35 -7.92
CA GLY A 57 1.39 8.62 -7.95
C GLY A 57 0.50 9.87 -7.97
N THR A 58 -0.83 9.73 -8.06
CA THR A 58 -1.78 10.86 -8.11
C THR A 58 -1.61 11.83 -6.93
N HIS A 59 -1.19 11.35 -5.76
CA HIS A 59 -0.91 12.20 -4.59
C HIS A 59 0.13 13.31 -4.83
N LYS A 60 1.00 13.16 -5.84
CA LYS A 60 2.00 14.18 -6.19
C LYS A 60 1.42 15.32 -7.03
N LEU A 61 0.28 15.08 -7.66
CA LEU A 61 -0.35 16.00 -8.62
C LEU A 61 -1.45 16.85 -7.99
N ILE A 62 -1.87 16.50 -6.78
CA ILE A 62 -2.92 17.21 -6.05
C ILE A 62 -2.32 17.94 -4.85
N PRO A 63 -2.84 19.13 -4.49
CA PRO A 63 -2.54 19.73 -3.20
C PRO A 63 -3.04 18.77 -2.12
N THR A 64 -2.13 18.10 -1.41
CA THR A 64 -2.50 17.10 -0.42
C THR A 64 -3.24 17.76 0.74
N SER A 65 -4.57 17.70 0.73
CA SER A 65 -5.40 17.98 1.90
C SER A 65 -5.57 16.68 2.69
N LYS A 66 -4.89 16.63 3.84
CA LYS A 66 -4.98 15.62 4.92
C LYS A 66 -4.13 14.34 4.75
N PRO A 67 -3.44 13.89 5.82
CA PRO A 67 -2.43 12.82 5.83
C PRO A 67 -2.91 11.47 5.33
#